data_AF-A0A2E4Y7Q1-F1
#
_entry.id   AF-A0A2E4Y7Q1-F1
#
_cell.length_a   1.000
_cell.length_b   1.000
_cell.length_c   1.000
_cell.angle_alpha   90.00
_cell.angle_beta   90.00
_cell.angle_gamma   90.00
#
_symmetry.space_group_name_H-M   'P 1'
#
loop_
_entity.id
_entity.type
_entity.pdbx_description
1 polymer ?
#
loop_
_entity_poly.entity_id
_entity_poly.type
_entity_poly.pdbx_seq_one_letter_code
_entity_poly.pdbx_strand_id
1 'polypeptide(L)' 'MSLSAAAFIAARNAKAQELAPNYYRRAEYYYLKAKSYYRRKFFNKAKKFFVASRKLSERAEYLSKRKETLKNL' A
#
# COMPACT_ATOMS: atom_id res chain seq x y z
N MET A 1 7.99 5.48 -7.77
CA MET A 1 6.59 5.22 -8.21
C MET A 1 6.37 3.75 -8.55
N SER A 2 7.23 3.12 -9.38
CA SER A 2 7.13 1.68 -9.70
C SER A 2 7.04 0.77 -8.45
N LEU A 3 7.96 0.94 -7.49
CA LEU A 3 8.01 0.11 -6.27
C LEU A 3 6.75 0.23 -5.39
N SER A 4 6.15 1.42 -5.27
CA SER A 4 4.91 1.59 -4.49
C SER A 4 3.71 0.95 -5.18
N ALA A 5 3.66 0.97 -6.52
CA ALA A 5 2.59 0.33 -7.28
C ALA A 5 2.70 -1.20 -7.17
N ALA A 6 3.91 -1.75 -7.31
CA ALA A 6 4.16 -3.17 -7.13
C ALA A 6 3.75 -3.65 -5.72
N ALA A 7 4.15 -2.93 -4.67
CA ALA A 7 3.77 -3.26 -3.29
C ALA A 7 2.24 -3.21 -3.08
N PHE A 8 1.55 -2.23 -3.69
CA PHE A 8 0.08 -2.14 -3.58
C PHE A 8 -0.63 -3.30 -4.30
N ILE A 9 -0.11 -3.74 -5.44
CA ILE A 9 -0.62 -4.93 -6.15
C ILE A 9 -0.38 -6.19 -5.33
N ALA A 10 0.82 -6.35 -4.73
CA ALA A 10 1.12 -7.49 -3.86
C ALA A 10 0.18 -7.56 -2.65
N ALA A 11 -0.07 -6.43 -1.98
CA ALA A 11 -1.03 -6.34 -0.89
C ALA A 11 -2.46 -6.69 -1.34
N ARG A 12 -2.87 -6.26 -2.53
CA ARG A 12 -4.17 -6.61 -3.10
C ARG A 12 -4.30 -8.11 -3.36
N ASN A 13 -3.26 -8.73 -3.94
CA ASN A 13 -3.23 -10.16 -4.22
C ASN A 13 -3.28 -10.99 -2.94
N ALA A 14 -2.69 -10.48 -1.85
CA ALA A 14 -2.78 -11.08 -0.51
C ALA A 14 -4.12 -10.82 0.21
N LYS A 15 -5.18 -10.39 -0.49
CA LYS A 15 -6.50 -10.08 0.07
C LYS A 15 -6.46 -9.10 1.25
N ALA A 16 -5.53 -8.14 1.22
CA ALA A 16 -5.35 -7.20 2.32
C ALA A 16 -6.55 -6.26 2.56
N GLN A 17 -7.45 -6.12 1.59
CA GLN A 17 -8.71 -5.42 1.77
C GLN A 17 -9.58 -6.06 2.86
N GLU A 18 -9.58 -7.39 2.97
CA GLU A 18 -10.38 -8.13 3.96
C GLU A 18 -9.58 -8.38 5.24
N LEU A 19 -8.32 -8.81 5.09
CA LEU A 19 -7.49 -9.25 6.21
C LEU A 19 -6.82 -8.09 6.95
N ALA A 20 -6.50 -6.99 6.27
CA ALA A 20 -5.83 -5.83 6.84
C ALA A 20 -6.36 -4.46 6.31
N PRO A 21 -7.69 -4.22 6.35
CA PRO A 21 -8.32 -3.04 5.74
C PRO A 21 -7.75 -1.72 6.24
N ASN A 22 -7.39 -1.65 7.53
CA ASN A 22 -6.86 -0.42 8.15
C ASN A 22 -5.58 0.07 7.48
N TYR A 23 -4.69 -0.85 7.09
CA TYR A 23 -3.43 -0.50 6.43
C TYR A 23 -3.62 -0.32 4.93
N TYR A 24 -4.46 -1.16 4.31
CA TYR A 24 -4.72 -1.12 2.88
C TYR A 24 -5.41 0.19 2.45
N ARG A 25 -6.47 0.62 3.15
CA ARG A 25 -7.17 1.88 2.86
C ARG A 25 -6.26 3.11 3.02
N ARG A 26 -5.39 3.10 4.05
CA ARG A 26 -4.40 4.16 4.24
C ARG A 26 -3.38 4.17 3.10
N ALA A 27 -2.90 3.00 2.69
CA ALA A 27 -1.96 2.88 1.57
C ALA A 27 -2.54 3.43 0.26
N GLU A 28 -3.82 3.12 0.00
CA GLU A 28 -4.57 3.62 -1.16
C GLU A 28 -4.73 5.14 -1.13
N TYR A 29 -5.18 5.71 0.00
CA TYR A 29 -5.30 7.16 0.17
C TYR A 29 -3.98 7.88 -0.13
N TYR A 30 -2.86 7.40 0.43
CA TYR A 30 -1.56 7.99 0.19
C TYR A 30 -1.08 7.81 -1.25
N TYR A 31 -1.42 6.69 -1.89
CA TYR A 31 -1.09 6.45 -3.30
C TYR A 31 -1.83 7.43 -4.23
N LEU A 32 -3.13 7.63 -4.01
CA LEU A 32 -3.95 8.58 -4.77
C LEU A 32 -3.46 10.02 -4.55
N LYS A 33 -3.17 10.38 -3.30
CA LYS A 33 -2.60 11.68 -2.94
C LYS A 33 -1.24 11.90 -3.61
N ALA A 34 -0.38 10.89 -3.64
CA ALA A 34 0.90 10.93 -4.34
C ALA A 34 0.74 11.14 -5.85
N LYS A 35 -0.21 10.44 -6.50
CA LYS A 35 -0.53 10.65 -7.93
C LYS A 35 -1.01 12.07 -8.21
N SER A 36 -1.85 12.64 -7.34
CA SER A 36 -2.29 14.03 -7.45
C SER A 36 -1.11 15.02 -7.41
N TYR A 37 -0.20 14.87 -6.43
CA TYR A 37 1.00 15.71 -6.37
C TYR A 37 1.95 15.51 -7.55
N TYR A 38 2.06 14.28 -8.05
CA TYR A 38 2.89 13.96 -9.22
C TYR A 38 2.36 14.65 -10.48
N ARG A 39 1.03 14.63 -10.71
CA ARG A 39 0.38 15.35 -11.83
C ARG A 39 0.62 16.86 -11.75
N ARG A 40 0.65 17.42 -10.55
CA ARG A 40 0.94 18.84 -10.28
C ARG A 40 2.45 19.18 -10.31
N LYS A 41 3.32 18.24 -10.72
CA LYS A 41 4.78 18.38 -10.78
C LYS A 41 5.46 18.63 -9.41
N PHE A 42 4.78 18.35 -8.30
CA PHE A 42 5.36 18.42 -6.95
C PHE A 42 6.11 17.13 -6.59
N PHE A 43 7.23 16.85 -7.27
CA PHE A 43 7.94 15.56 -7.20
C PHE A 43 8.45 15.21 -5.79
N ASN A 44 9.00 16.18 -5.07
CA ASN A 44 9.53 15.95 -3.70
C ASN A 44 8.41 15.54 -2.73
N LYS A 45 7.25 16.20 -2.80
CA LYS A 45 6.08 15.84 -1.98
C LYS A 45 5.51 14.48 -2.42
N ALA A 46 5.38 14.25 -3.73
CA ALA A 46 4.91 12.97 -4.26
C ALA A 46 5.79 11.80 -3.80
N LYS A 47 7.13 11.95 -3.84
CA LYS A 47 8.09 10.92 -3.38
C LYS A 47 7.84 10.52 -1.92
N LYS A 48 7.63 11.49 -1.02
CA LYS A 48 7.34 11.23 0.40
C LYS A 48 6.06 10.37 0.55
N PHE A 49 4.99 10.72 -0.17
CA PHE A 49 3.74 9.97 -0.12
C PHE A 49 3.85 8.58 -0.78
N PHE A 50 4.61 8.43 -1.86
CA PHE A 50 4.88 7.11 -2.45
C PHE A 50 5.66 6.19 -1.49
N VAL A 51 6.62 6.73 -0.74
CA VAL A 51 7.35 5.96 0.28
C VAL A 51 6.41 5.55 1.43
N ALA A 52 5.54 6.45 1.89
CA ALA A 52 4.56 6.14 2.92
C ALA A 52 3.56 5.06 2.46
N SER A 53 3.02 5.21 1.25
CA SER A 53 2.13 4.22 0.63
C SER A 53 2.80 2.84 0.53
N ARG A 54 4.06 2.80 0.05
CA ARG A 54 4.84 1.54 -0.04
C ARG A 54 4.94 0.83 1.31
N LYS A 55 5.37 1.53 2.36
CA LYS A 55 5.52 0.95 3.71
C LYS A 55 4.20 0.40 4.26
N LEU A 56 3.10 1.10 4.00
CA LEU A 56 1.77 0.65 4.43
C LEU A 56 1.29 -0.57 3.64
N SER A 57 1.55 -0.62 2.33
CA SER A 57 1.24 -1.78 1.48
C SER A 57 2.03 -3.02 1.91
N GLU A 58 3.34 -2.90 2.14
CA GLU A 58 4.20 -4.00 2.61
C GLU A 58 3.70 -4.53 3.96
N ARG A 59 3.32 -3.63 4.88
CA ARG A 59 2.75 -4.00 6.18
C ARG A 59 1.39 -4.68 6.05
N ALA A 60 0.55 -4.21 5.13
CA ALA A 60 -0.75 -4.81 4.85
C ALA A 60 -0.58 -6.23 4.27
N GLU A 61 0.35 -6.42 3.34
CA GLU A 61 0.70 -7.73 2.76
C GLU A 61 1.17 -8.70 3.85
N TYR A 62 2.13 -8.29 4.68
CA TYR A 62 2.65 -9.12 5.76
C TYR A 62 1.55 -9.56 6.74
N LEU A 63 0.72 -8.62 7.20
CA LEU A 63 -0.37 -8.93 8.13
C LEU A 63 -1.42 -9.85 7.51
N SER A 64 -1.68 -9.70 6.22
CA SER A 64 -2.66 -10.52 5.51
C SER A 64 -2.16 -11.94 5.36
N LYS A 65 -0.91 -12.13 4.89
CA LYS A 65 -0.27 -13.44 4.84
C LYS A 65 -0.22 -14.11 6.21
N ARG A 66 0.15 -13.37 7.26
CA ARG A 66 0.19 -13.88 8.64
C ARG A 66 -1.18 -14.38 9.11
N LYS A 67 -2.25 -13.62 8.85
CA LYS A 67 -3.61 -14.02 9.23
C LYS A 67 -4.08 -15.22 8.41
N GLU A 68 -3.77 -15.25 7.13
CA GLU A 68 -4.08 -16.38 6.25
C GLU A 68 -3.38 -17.67 6.70
N THR A 69 -2.08 -17.59 7.02
CA THR A 69 -1.33 -18.74 7.55
C THR A 69 -1.88 -19.24 8.89
N LEU A 70 -2.29 -18.32 9.78
CA LEU A 70 -2.86 -18.70 11.09
C LEU A 70 -4.25 -19.33 10.97
N LYS A 71 -5.00 -19.04 9.89
CA LYS A 71 -6.31 -19.65 9.65
C LYS A 71 -6.19 -21.08 9.10
N ASN A 72 -5.08 -21.38 8.45
CA ASN A 72 -4.80 -22.68 7.81
C ASN A 72 -4.02 -23.63 8.73
N LEU A 73 -3.80 -23.26 9.99
CA LEU A 73 -3.12 -24.05 11.02
C LEU A 73 -4.15 -24.59 12.00
#